data_AF-A0A350XMW7-F1
#
_entry.id   AF-A0A350XMW7-F1
#
_cell.length_a   1.000
_cell.length_b   1.000
_cell.length_c   1.000
_cell.angle_alpha   90.00
_cell.angle_beta   90.00
_cell.angle_gamma   90.00
#
_symmetry.space_group_name_H-M   'P 1'
#
loop_
_entity.id
_entity.type
_entity.pdbx_description
1 polymer ?
#
loop_
_entity_poly.entity_id
_entity_poly.type
_entity_poly.pdbx_seq_one_letter_code
_entity_poly.pdbx_strand_id
1 'polypeptide(L)'
;QKPPGFQAFMLGWTADYGDPDSFYYPHFGPGSTTDLGGWKERRLLQLLNQGRATGDKATRAKIYAEVDEILHKEVVRLPIVHSQPLLAKRQNIAGWVPSPLGSESFEAITKQ
;
A
#
# COMPACT_ATOMS: atom_id res chain seq x y z
N GLN A 1 -11.28 -15.74 19.18
CA GLN A 1 -12.06 -15.37 17.98
C GLN A 1 -11.30 -15.90 16.77
N LYS A 2 -11.95 -16.68 15.88
CA LYS A 2 -11.27 -17.21 14.69
C LYS A 2 -11.20 -16.10 13.63
N PRO A 3 -10.07 -15.96 12.91
CA PRO A 3 -9.98 -15.01 11.80
C PRO A 3 -11.08 -15.25 10.75
N PRO A 4 -11.61 -14.19 10.12
CA PRO A 4 -11.39 -12.76 10.43
C PRO A 4 -12.33 -12.29 11.56
N GLY A 5 -11.83 -11.54 12.53
CA GLY A 5 -12.58 -11.14 13.74
C GLY A 5 -13.81 -10.24 13.50
N PHE A 6 -13.97 -9.71 12.28
CA PHE A 6 -15.06 -8.81 11.86
C PHE A 6 -15.52 -9.15 10.43
N GLN A 7 -16.79 -8.88 10.11
CA GLN A 7 -17.35 -9.09 8.76
C GLN A 7 -16.84 -8.05 7.74
N ALA A 8 -16.63 -6.82 8.18
CA ALA A 8 -16.00 -5.73 7.42
C ALA A 8 -15.41 -4.72 8.41
N PHE A 9 -14.39 -3.98 7.99
CA PHE A 9 -13.75 -2.91 8.76
C PHE A 9 -13.06 -1.92 7.82
N MET A 10 -12.82 -0.70 8.30
CA MET A 10 -12.03 0.29 7.56
C MET A 10 -10.53 0.06 7.80
N LEU A 11 -9.74 0.18 6.75
CA LEU A 11 -8.29 0.20 6.82
C LEU A 11 -7.75 1.32 5.94
N GLY A 12 -6.49 1.69 6.18
CA GLY A 12 -5.72 2.56 5.30
C GLY A 12 -4.31 2.01 5.11
N TRP A 13 -3.64 2.49 4.07
CA TRP A 13 -2.26 2.14 3.79
C TRP A 13 -1.53 3.37 3.24
N THR A 14 -0.33 3.61 3.76
CA THR A 14 0.66 4.52 3.16
C THR A 14 1.81 3.64 2.70
N ALA A 15 2.28 3.80 1.47
CA ALA A 15 3.36 2.98 0.96
C ALA A 15 4.65 3.18 1.78
N ASP A 16 5.32 2.06 2.07
CA ASP A 16 6.60 2.04 2.78
C ASP A 16 7.76 2.50 1.86
N TYR A 17 7.59 2.37 0.54
CA TYR A 17 8.56 2.77 -0.47
C TYR A 17 7.86 3.09 -1.80
N GLY A 18 8.54 3.84 -2.68
CA GLY A 18 8.00 4.37 -3.94
C GLY A 18 7.82 3.34 -5.07
N ASP A 19 7.24 2.17 -4.77
CA ASP A 19 6.93 1.12 -5.75
C ASP A 19 5.48 0.62 -5.58
N PRO A 20 4.74 0.38 -6.69
CA PRO A 20 3.40 -0.20 -6.63
C PRO A 20 3.31 -1.50 -5.83
N ASP A 21 4.39 -2.29 -5.76
CA ASP A 21 4.44 -3.52 -4.96
C ASP A 21 4.05 -3.30 -3.49
N SER A 22 4.42 -2.14 -2.93
CA SER A 22 4.11 -1.76 -1.54
C SER A 22 2.61 -1.66 -1.26
N PHE A 23 1.78 -1.42 -2.27
CA PHE A 23 0.31 -1.37 -2.13
C PHE A 23 -0.38 -2.73 -2.33
N TYR A 24 0.28 -3.70 -2.97
CA TYR A 24 -0.35 -4.97 -3.32
C TYR A 24 0.22 -6.15 -2.53
N TYR A 25 1.54 -6.33 -2.51
CA TYR A 25 2.15 -7.54 -1.97
C TYR A 25 1.89 -7.73 -0.47
N PRO A 26 1.94 -6.69 0.39
CA PRO A 26 1.59 -6.83 1.81
C PRO A 26 0.14 -7.27 2.06
N HIS A 27 -0.76 -6.96 1.13
CA HIS A 27 -2.20 -7.23 1.25
C HIS A 27 -2.63 -8.55 0.62
N PHE A 28 -1.97 -8.98 -0.46
CA PHE A 28 -2.45 -10.09 -1.29
C PHE A 28 -1.38 -11.14 -1.63
N GLY A 29 -0.11 -10.90 -1.29
CA GLY A 29 1.00 -11.83 -1.52
C GLY A 29 1.02 -13.01 -0.55
N PRO A 30 1.88 -14.02 -0.77
CA PRO A 30 2.07 -15.10 0.20
C PRO A 30 2.54 -14.57 1.55
N GLY A 31 1.87 -14.99 2.63
CA GLY A 31 2.16 -14.50 3.99
C GLY A 31 1.61 -13.09 4.27
N SER A 32 0.73 -12.58 3.40
CA SER A 32 -0.01 -11.34 3.63
C SER A 32 -0.93 -11.43 4.85
N THR A 33 -1.65 -10.34 5.09
CA THR A 33 -2.75 -10.28 6.06
C THR A 33 -3.69 -11.49 6.01
N THR A 34 -4.25 -11.83 7.17
CA THR A 34 -5.20 -12.94 7.38
C THR A 34 -6.66 -12.48 7.45
N ASP A 35 -6.90 -11.20 7.17
CA ASP A 35 -8.21 -10.56 7.28
C ASP A 35 -9.14 -10.81 6.08
N LEU A 36 -8.62 -11.38 4.98
CA LEU A 36 -9.39 -11.81 3.80
C LEU A 36 -9.96 -13.23 3.93
N GLY A 37 -9.83 -13.85 5.11
CA GLY A 37 -10.33 -15.20 5.37
C GLY A 37 -9.65 -16.24 4.46
N GLY A 38 -10.46 -16.99 3.71
CA GLY A 38 -10.00 -18.06 2.82
C GLY A 38 -9.77 -17.64 1.37
N TRP A 39 -9.96 -16.37 1.02
CA TRP A 39 -9.83 -15.89 -0.35
C TRP A 39 -8.40 -16.05 -0.86
N LYS A 40 -8.26 -16.62 -2.07
CA LYS A 40 -6.98 -16.84 -2.75
C LYS A 40 -7.21 -16.77 -4.25
N GLU A 41 -6.44 -15.95 -4.96
CA GLU A 41 -6.49 -15.87 -6.41
C GLU A 41 -5.13 -16.16 -7.05
N ARG A 42 -5.02 -17.28 -7.77
CA ARG A 42 -3.73 -17.77 -8.30
C ARG A 42 -3.16 -16.86 -9.38
N ARG A 43 -4.01 -16.31 -10.25
CA ARG A 43 -3.56 -15.40 -11.32
C ARG A 43 -2.97 -14.13 -10.72
N LEU A 44 -3.61 -13.59 -9.69
CA LEU A 44 -3.10 -12.42 -8.97
C LEU A 44 -1.72 -12.70 -8.36
N LEU A 45 -1.55 -13.83 -7.68
CA LEU A 45 -0.23 -14.21 -7.12
C LEU A 45 0.86 -14.34 -8.20
N GLN A 46 0.52 -14.89 -9.37
CA GLN A 46 1.46 -14.95 -10.49
C GLN A 46 1.85 -13.57 -11.00
N LEU A 47 0.87 -12.68 -11.17
CA LEU A 47 1.10 -11.30 -11.61
C LEU A 47 1.97 -10.53 -10.61
N LEU A 48 1.70 -10.64 -9.31
CA LEU A 48 2.53 -10.01 -8.28
C LEU A 48 3.99 -10.47 -8.37
N ASN A 49 4.23 -11.77 -8.52
CA ASN A 49 5.59 -12.30 -8.67
C ASN A 49 6.26 -11.81 -9.96
N GLN A 50 5.52 -11.71 -11.07
CA GLN A 50 6.03 -11.15 -12.33
C GLN A 50 6.36 -9.65 -12.19
N GLY A 51 5.51 -8.88 -11.50
CA GLY A 51 5.70 -7.45 -11.24
C GLY A 51 6.96 -7.16 -10.45
N ARG A 52 7.27 -8.02 -9.47
CA ARG A 52 8.51 -7.95 -8.67
C ARG A 52 9.75 -8.42 -9.41
N ALA A 53 9.61 -9.34 -10.38
CA ALA A 53 10.73 -9.87 -11.14
C ALA A 53 11.16 -8.97 -12.30
N THR A 54 10.27 -8.13 -12.82
CA THR A 54 10.59 -7.25 -13.96
C THR A 54 11.31 -5.96 -13.52
N GLY A 55 12.37 -5.60 -14.26
CA GLY A 55 13.02 -4.30 -14.15
C GLY A 55 12.43 -3.23 -15.09
N ASP A 56 11.57 -3.62 -16.04
CA ASP A 56 10.97 -2.69 -17.01
C ASP A 56 9.69 -2.05 -16.46
N LYS A 57 9.71 -0.71 -16.36
CA LYS A 57 8.60 0.06 -15.78
C LYS A 57 7.31 -0.05 -16.58
N ALA A 58 7.39 -0.09 -17.92
CA ALA A 58 6.21 -0.17 -18.77
C ALA A 58 5.52 -1.53 -18.66
N THR A 59 6.30 -2.61 -18.64
CA THR A 59 5.83 -3.97 -18.39
C THR A 59 5.23 -4.08 -17.00
N ARG A 60 5.90 -3.53 -15.99
CA ARG A 60 5.41 -3.52 -14.60
C ARG A 60 4.07 -2.80 -14.46
N ALA A 61 3.90 -1.66 -15.14
CA ALA A 61 2.63 -0.93 -15.14
C ALA A 61 1.48 -1.76 -15.73
N LYS A 62 1.72 -2.50 -16.83
CA LYS A 62 0.71 -3.40 -17.41
C LYS A 62 0.35 -4.55 -16.45
N ILE A 63 1.34 -5.15 -15.80
CA ILE A 63 1.12 -6.21 -14.82
C ILE A 63 0.23 -5.72 -13.66
N TYR A 64 0.56 -4.57 -13.07
CA TYR A 64 -0.23 -4.04 -11.95
C TYR A 64 -1.62 -3.53 -12.39
N ALA A 65 -1.80 -3.12 -13.65
CA ALA A 65 -3.13 -2.85 -14.19
C ALA A 65 -4.00 -4.12 -14.23
N GLU A 66 -3.44 -5.27 -14.62
CA GLU A 66 -4.16 -6.55 -14.55
C GLU A 66 -4.47 -6.96 -13.10
N VAL A 67 -3.56 -6.68 -12.14
CA VAL A 67 -3.82 -6.91 -10.71
C VAL A 67 -4.99 -6.07 -10.23
N ASP A 68 -5.02 -4.78 -10.59
CA ASP A 68 -6.10 -3.86 -10.20
C ASP A 68 -7.45 -4.30 -10.77
N GLU A 69 -7.50 -4.75 -12.03
CA GLU A 69 -8.72 -5.30 -12.63
C GLU A 69 -9.27 -6.52 -11.89
N ILE A 70 -8.39 -7.42 -11.43
CA ILE A 70 -8.81 -8.60 -10.64
C ILE A 70 -9.40 -8.13 -9.31
N LEU A 71 -8.70 -7.25 -8.59
CA LEU A 71 -9.15 -6.76 -7.29
C LEU A 71 -10.47 -5.98 -7.39
N HIS A 72 -10.64 -5.21 -8.47
CA HIS A 72 -11.88 -4.50 -8.77
C HIS A 72 -13.07 -5.46 -8.98
N LYS A 73 -12.85 -6.59 -9.67
CA LYS A 73 -13.89 -7.61 -9.91
C LYS A 73 -14.23 -8.40 -8.65
N GLU A 74 -13.22 -8.70 -7.82
CA GLU A 74 -13.37 -9.54 -6.63
C GLU A 74 -13.92 -8.77 -5.42
N VAL A 75 -13.73 -7.44 -5.37
CA VAL A 75 -14.23 -6.54 -4.31
C VAL A 75 -13.82 -6.98 -2.89
N VAL A 76 -12.64 -7.62 -2.77
CA VAL A 76 -12.10 -8.06 -1.47
C VAL A 76 -11.63 -6.89 -0.60
N ARG A 77 -11.43 -5.73 -1.21
CA ARG A 77 -11.25 -4.42 -0.59
C ARG A 77 -12.05 -3.41 -1.41
N LEU A 78 -12.65 -2.44 -0.75
CA LEU A 78 -13.34 -1.33 -1.41
C LEU A 78 -12.52 -0.04 -1.23
N PRO A 79 -11.80 0.43 -2.26
CA PRO A 79 -11.10 1.71 -2.19
C PRO A 79 -12.10 2.86 -2.00
N ILE A 80 -11.89 3.69 -0.99
CA ILE A 80 -12.78 4.83 -0.67
C ILE A 80 -12.16 6.15 -1.10
N VAL A 81 -10.89 6.40 -0.72
CA VAL A 81 -10.23 7.69 -0.94
C VAL A 81 -8.71 7.56 -0.91
N HIS A 82 -8.01 8.40 -1.68
CA HIS A 82 -6.60 8.74 -1.48
C HIS A 82 -6.53 10.13 -0.83
N SER A 83 -6.20 10.19 0.46
CA SER A 83 -6.25 11.44 1.23
C SER A 83 -5.00 12.30 1.01
N GLN A 84 -5.18 13.62 1.10
CA GLN A 84 -4.07 14.54 1.28
C GLN A 84 -3.82 14.71 2.79
N PRO A 85 -2.61 14.40 3.29
CA PRO A 85 -2.33 14.54 4.71
C PRO A 85 -2.32 16.01 5.13
N LEU A 86 -2.95 16.29 6.27
CA LEU A 86 -2.85 17.61 6.91
C LEU A 86 -1.56 17.68 7.71
N LEU A 87 -0.71 18.64 7.35
CA LEU A 87 0.64 18.78 7.88
C LEU A 87 0.79 20.15 8.57
N ALA A 88 1.37 20.17 9.77
CA ALA A 88 1.58 21.40 10.53
C ALA A 88 2.89 21.35 11.31
N LYS A 89 3.60 22.48 11.36
CA LYS A 89 4.77 22.68 12.25
C LYS A 89 4.66 24.00 12.99
N ARG A 90 5.33 24.12 14.14
CA ARG A 90 5.50 25.42 14.82
C ARG A 90 6.36 26.35 13.96
N GLN A 91 6.17 27.67 14.10
CA GLN A 91 6.92 28.66 13.33
C GLN A 91 8.43 28.57 13.55
N ASN A 92 8.87 28.25 14.77
CA ASN A 92 10.27 28.13 15.14
C ASN A 92 10.89 26.74 14.85
N ILE A 93 10.24 25.91 14.04
CA ILE A 93 10.81 24.64 13.56
C ILE A 93 11.34 24.84 12.14
N ALA A 94 12.60 24.47 11.91
CA ALA A 94 13.26 24.53 10.62
C ALA A 94 13.76 23.14 10.18
N GLY A 95 14.05 22.98 8.89
CA GLY A 95 14.63 21.74 8.33
C GLY A 95 13.66 20.58 8.15
N TRP A 96 12.37 20.75 8.48
CA TRP A 96 11.34 19.73 8.21
C TRP A 96 10.95 19.70 6.73
N VAL A 97 11.10 18.53 6.12
CA VAL A 97 10.58 18.20 4.78
C VAL A 97 9.63 17.02 4.95
N PRO A 98 8.31 17.21 4.78
CA PRO A 98 7.34 16.14 4.97
C PRO A 98 7.57 14.95 4.05
N SER A 99 7.41 13.75 4.59
CA SER A 99 7.63 12.52 3.84
C SER A 99 6.37 12.09 3.09
N PRO A 100 6.49 11.68 1.80
CA PRO A 100 5.37 11.07 1.09
C PRO A 100 5.06 9.65 1.58
N LEU A 101 5.92 9.03 2.40
CA LEU A 101 5.81 7.65 2.89
C LEU A 101 5.25 7.58 4.32
N GLY A 102 4.84 8.70 4.90
CA GLY A 102 4.29 8.78 6.26
C GLY A 102 5.30 8.58 7.39
N SER A 103 6.57 8.32 7.07
CA SER A 103 7.68 8.25 8.02
C SER A 103 8.54 9.51 7.93
N GLU A 104 8.62 10.26 9.03
CA GLU A 104 9.33 11.54 9.08
C GLU A 104 10.78 11.35 9.55
N SER A 105 11.74 11.90 8.80
CA SER A 105 13.12 12.01 9.27
C SER A 105 13.26 13.24 10.17
N PHE A 106 13.87 13.04 11.34
CA PHE A 106 14.14 14.11 12.31
C PHE A 106 15.58 14.65 12.23
N GLU A 107 16.43 14.10 11.37
CA GLU A 107 17.87 14.41 11.34
C GLU A 107 18.17 15.88 11.03
N ALA A 108 17.47 16.47 10.07
CA ALA A 108 17.65 17.86 9.68
C ALA A 108 16.81 18.85 10.50
N ILE A 109 15.94 18.34 11.40
CA ILE A 109 14.97 19.18 12.11
C ILE A 109 15.66 19.89 13.27
N THR A 110 15.49 21.21 13.31
CA THR A 110 16.00 22.05 14.39
C THR A 110 14.91 22.94 14.96
N LYS A 111 15.05 23.25 16.25
CA LYS A 111 14.26 24.28 16.93
C LYS A 111 15.09 25.55 17.00
N GLN A 112 14.59 26.61 16.39
CA GLN A 112 15.09 27.97 16.52
C GLN A 112 14.65 28.57 17.85
#